data_AF-A0A6J4Q926-F1
#
_entry.id   AF-A0A6J4Q926-F1
#
_cell.length_a   1.000
_cell.length_b   1.000
_cell.length_c   1.000
_cell.angle_alpha   90.00
_cell.angle_beta   90.00
_cell.angle_gamma   90.00
#
_symmetry.space_group_name_H-M   'P 1'
#
loop_
_entity.id
_entity.type
_entity.pdbx_description
1 polymer ?
#
loop_
_entity_poly.entity_id
_entity_poly.type
_entity_poly.pdbx_seq_one_letter_code
_entity_poly.pdbx_strand_id
1 'polypeptide(L)'
;MSDQAISIVFFIGIIALTLGITAWASRKNTGTDSHYVAGGQIKGWQNGLAISGDYLSAASFLGIAGAIALGGFSGFYLSIGFLVAYLVVLLLVAEPLRNMGKYTL
;
A
#
# COMPACT_ATOMS: atom_id res chain seq x y z
N MET A 1 19.38 27.07 1.50
CA MET A 1 18.76 26.43 0.32
C MET A 1 17.38 27.05 0.15
N SER A 2 16.92 27.30 -1.07
CA SER A 2 15.55 27.76 -1.31
C SER A 2 14.54 26.65 -0.98
N ASP A 3 13.32 26.99 -0.60
CA ASP A 3 12.27 26.00 -0.26
C ASP A 3 11.99 25.03 -1.42
N GLN A 4 12.09 25.52 -2.66
CA GLN A 4 11.99 24.71 -3.87
C GLN A 4 13.13 23.68 -3.97
N ALA A 5 14.36 24.08 -3.65
CA ALA A 5 15.50 23.17 -3.66
C ALA A 5 15.36 22.08 -2.59
N ILE A 6 14.87 22.43 -1.39
CA ILE A 6 14.59 21.46 -0.32
C ILE A 6 13.55 20.43 -0.79
N SER A 7 12.43 20.89 -1.36
CA SER A 7 11.35 20.03 -1.84
C SER A 7 11.81 19.04 -2.92
N ILE A 8 12.59 19.52 -3.89
CA ILE A 8 13.15 18.68 -4.96
C ILE A 8 14.09 17.62 -4.39
N VAL A 9 14.97 17.99 -3.45
CA VAL A 9 15.89 17.05 -2.81
C VAL A 9 15.13 15.96 -2.05
N PHE A 10 14.09 16.32 -1.29
CA PHE A 10 13.25 15.35 -0.60
C PHE A 10 12.55 14.40 -1.57
N PHE A 11 11.95 14.93 -2.64
CA PHE A 11 11.25 14.13 -3.64
C PHE A 11 12.18 13.11 -4.32
N ILE A 12 13.33 13.58 -4.82
CA ILE A 12 14.32 12.70 -5.46
C ILE A 12 14.89 11.71 -4.44
N GLY A 13 15.11 12.16 -3.19
CA GLY A 13 15.61 11.30 -2.12
C GLY A 13 14.68 10.12 -1.81
N ILE A 14 13.37 10.35 -1.73
CA ILE A 14 12.37 9.29 -1.53
C ILE A 14 12.37 8.33 -2.71
N ILE A 15 12.36 8.83 -3.95
CA ILE A 15 12.39 7.98 -5.15
C ILE A 15 13.64 7.11 -5.18
N ALA A 16 14.81 7.71 -4.96
CA ALA A 16 16.08 7.00 -4.96
C ALA A 16 16.13 5.92 -3.87
N LEU A 17 15.60 6.23 -2.68
CA LEU A 17 15.50 5.27 -1.58
C LEU A 17 14.58 4.09 -1.94
N THR A 18 13.37 4.37 -2.43
CA THR A 18 12.41 3.32 -2.81
C THR A 18 12.99 2.44 -3.91
N LEU A 19 13.56 3.02 -4.97
CA LEU A 19 14.20 2.26 -6.05
C LEU A 19 15.41 1.47 -5.57
N GLY A 20 16.22 2.03 -4.67
CA GLY A 20 17.37 1.36 -4.08
C GLY A 20 16.97 0.12 -3.27
N ILE A 21 15.95 0.24 -2.43
CA ILE A 21 15.39 -0.88 -1.66
C ILE A 21 14.81 -1.95 -2.61
N THR A 22 14.03 -1.54 -3.60
CA THR A 22 13.45 -2.47 -4.59
C THR A 22 14.51 -3.20 -5.40
N ALA A 23 15.54 -2.50 -5.87
CA ALA A 23 16.64 -3.11 -6.62
C ALA A 23 17.44 -4.10 -5.76
N TRP A 24 17.69 -3.76 -4.50
CA TRP A 24 18.34 -4.66 -3.55
C TRP A 24 17.49 -5.91 -3.27
N ALA A 25 16.18 -5.75 -3.05
CA ALA A 25 15.26 -6.85 -2.82
C ALA A 25 15.12 -7.75 -4.05
N SER A 26 15.03 -7.17 -5.25
CA SER A 26 14.92 -7.88 -6.52
C SER A 26 16.11 -8.83 -6.77
N ARG A 27 17.32 -8.43 -6.37
CA ARG A 27 18.52 -9.29 -6.48
C ARG A 27 18.47 -10.55 -5.62
N LYS A 28 17.61 -10.59 -4.60
CA LYS A 28 17.40 -11.77 -3.73
C LYS A 28 16.31 -12.71 -4.23
N ASN A 29 15.65 -12.37 -5.34
CA ASN A 29 14.58 -13.17 -5.90
C ASN A 29 15.16 -14.35 -6.70
N THR A 30 14.94 -15.58 -6.24
CA THR A 30 15.55 -16.80 -6.79
C THR A 30 14.59 -17.69 -7.58
N GLY A 31 13.30 -17.34 -7.68
CA GLY A 31 12.29 -18.08 -8.43
C GLY A 31 10.87 -17.49 -8.33
N THR A 32 9.87 -18.16 -8.90
CA THR A 32 8.46 -17.73 -8.84
C THR A 32 7.90 -17.74 -7.41
N ASP A 33 8.22 -18.76 -6.62
CA ASP A 33 7.75 -18.84 -5.22
C ASP A 33 8.34 -17.73 -4.35
N SER A 34 9.61 -17.35 -4.57
CA SER A 34 10.19 -16.21 -3.87
C SER A 34 9.62 -14.87 -4.35
N HIS A 35 9.10 -14.80 -5.58
CA HIS A 35 8.55 -13.58 -6.15
C HIS A 35 7.11 -13.33 -5.69
N TYR A 36 6.26 -14.36 -5.74
CA TYR A 36 4.82 -14.23 -5.48
C TYR A 36 4.46 -14.38 -4.01
N VAL A 37 5.12 -15.28 -3.28
CA VAL A 37 4.78 -15.57 -1.87
C VAL A 37 5.96 -15.35 -0.92
N ALA A 38 7.07 -14.81 -1.42
CA ALA A 38 8.30 -14.60 -0.65
C ALA A 38 8.74 -15.85 0.13
N GLY A 39 8.51 -17.04 -0.44
CA GLY A 39 8.78 -18.33 0.18
C GLY A 39 8.04 -18.57 1.50
N GLY A 40 6.93 -17.88 1.77
CA GLY A 40 6.17 -17.97 3.02
C GLY A 40 6.85 -17.33 4.24
N GLN A 41 7.86 -16.49 4.03
CA GLN A 41 8.70 -15.94 5.10
C GLN A 41 8.19 -14.63 5.72
N ILE A 42 7.15 -14.02 5.13
CA ILE A 42 6.61 -12.72 5.57
C ILE A 42 5.71 -12.91 6.80
N LYS A 43 6.04 -12.22 7.90
CA LYS A 43 5.25 -12.26 9.13
C LYS A 43 3.96 -11.46 8.97
N GLY A 44 2.93 -11.82 9.75
CA GLY A 44 1.61 -11.18 9.69
C GLY A 44 1.64 -9.65 9.83
N TRP A 45 2.47 -9.10 10.71
CA TRP A 45 2.59 -7.64 10.85
C TRP A 45 3.30 -6.97 9.66
N GLN A 46 4.29 -7.64 9.05
CA GLN A 46 4.97 -7.13 7.84
C GLN A 46 4.00 -7.09 6.67
N ASN A 47 3.21 -8.16 6.51
CA ASN A 47 2.15 -8.21 5.51
C ASN A 47 1.07 -7.15 5.78
N GLY A 48 0.64 -6.99 7.02
CA GLY A 48 -0.34 -5.98 7.42
C GLY A 48 0.14 -4.55 7.13
N LEU A 49 1.42 -4.25 7.36
CA LEU A 49 2.01 -2.96 7.00
C LEU A 49 2.08 -2.74 5.48
N ALA A 50 2.45 -3.76 4.71
CA ALA A 50 2.47 -3.66 3.25
C ALA A 50 1.07 -3.38 2.68
N ILE A 51 0.09 -4.16 3.10
CA ILE A 51 -1.34 -4.04 2.76
C ILE A 51 -1.88 -2.65 3.13
N SER A 52 -1.56 -2.16 4.34
CA SER A 52 -1.95 -0.82 4.77
C SER A 52 -1.30 0.29 3.93
N GLY A 53 -0.05 0.10 3.51
CA GLY A 53 0.66 1.01 2.62
C GLY A 53 -0.01 1.11 1.25
N ASP A 54 -0.41 -0.02 0.68
CA ASP A 54 -1.14 -0.06 -0.60
C ASP A 54 -2.52 0.60 -0.50
N TYR A 55 -3.21 0.41 0.63
CA TYR A 55 -4.49 1.08 0.89
C TYR A 55 -4.37 2.61 0.93
N LEU A 56 -3.27 3.14 1.49
CA LEU A 56 -3.02 4.57 1.66
C LEU A 56 -2.51 5.29 0.39
N SER A 57 -2.73 4.71 -0.79
CA SER A 57 -2.32 5.28 -2.08
C SER A 57 -2.73 6.76 -2.28
N ALA A 58 -2.08 7.44 -3.22
CA ALA A 58 -2.40 8.82 -3.60
C ALA A 58 -3.87 9.00 -4.00
N ALA A 59 -4.48 7.98 -4.60
CA ALA A 59 -5.90 7.99 -4.95
C ALA A 59 -6.80 8.04 -3.71
N SER A 60 -6.49 7.25 -2.68
CA SER A 60 -7.21 7.25 -1.40
C SER A 60 -7.09 8.60 -0.70
N PHE A 61 -5.87 9.15 -0.63
CA PHE A 61 -5.61 10.46 -0.01
C PHE A 61 -6.32 11.60 -0.75
N LEU A 62 -6.10 11.72 -2.07
CA LEU A 62 -6.69 12.78 -2.88
C LEU A 62 -8.21 12.62 -3.01
N GLY A 63 -8.71 11.38 -3.04
CA GLY A 63 -10.14 11.08 -3.10
C GLY A 63 -10.87 11.56 -1.85
N ILE A 64 -10.37 11.26 -0.66
CA ILE A 64 -10.97 11.74 0.60
C ILE A 64 -10.79 13.25 0.74
N ALA A 65 -9.60 13.78 0.47
CA ALA A 65 -9.36 15.23 0.53
C ALA A 65 -10.27 16.01 -0.43
N GLY A 66 -10.43 15.52 -1.66
CA GLY A 66 -11.33 16.08 -2.65
C GLY A 66 -12.80 15.97 -2.25
N ALA A 67 -13.23 14.82 -1.72
CA ALA A 67 -14.58 14.63 -1.22
C ALA A 67 -14.91 15.60 -0.08
N ILE A 68 -13.97 15.84 0.84
CA ILE A 68 -14.12 16.82 1.92
C ILE A 68 -14.11 18.25 1.37
N ALA A 69 -13.21 18.56 0.44
CA ALA A 69 -13.12 19.89 -0.16
C ALA A 69 -14.42 20.30 -0.89
N LEU A 70 -15.09 19.33 -1.53
CA LEU A 70 -16.33 19.57 -2.28
C LEU A 70 -17.61 19.41 -1.43
N GLY A 71 -17.63 18.43 -0.52
CA GLY A 71 -18.81 18.04 0.26
C GLY A 71 -18.78 18.41 1.74
N GLY A 72 -17.74 19.11 2.19
CA GLY A 72 -17.52 19.43 3.60
C GLY A 72 -17.34 18.18 4.46
N PHE A 73 -17.77 18.25 5.73
CA PHE A 73 -17.66 17.12 6.66
C PHE A 73 -18.37 15.85 6.16
N SER A 74 -19.42 15.98 5.36
CA SER A 74 -20.12 14.82 4.80
C SER A 74 -19.20 13.96 3.90
N GLY A 75 -18.19 14.55 3.27
CA GLY A 75 -17.16 13.82 2.51
C GLY A 75 -16.29 12.91 3.38
N PHE A 76 -16.20 13.16 4.69
CA PHE A 76 -15.46 12.30 5.62
C PHE A 76 -16.09 10.92 5.78
N TYR A 77 -17.43 10.80 5.65
CA TYR A 77 -18.10 9.50 5.73
C TYR A 77 -17.63 8.54 4.63
N LEU A 78 -17.17 9.06 3.48
CA LEU A 78 -16.56 8.25 2.42
C LEU A 78 -15.29 7.56 2.91
N SER A 79 -14.48 8.21 3.76
CA SER A 79 -13.27 7.60 4.35
C SER A 79 -13.61 6.40 5.24
N ILE A 80 -14.61 6.55 6.11
CA ILE A 80 -15.07 5.45 6.99
C ILE A 80 -15.63 4.31 6.14
N GLY A 81 -16.50 4.62 5.18
CA GLY A 81 -17.09 3.62 4.30
C GLY A 81 -16.03 2.85 3.50
N PHE A 82 -15.03 3.55 2.95
CA PHE A 82 -13.95 2.94 2.20
C PHE A 82 -13.07 2.03 3.08
N LEU A 83 -12.75 2.46 4.31
CA LEU A 83 -12.00 1.65 5.26
C LEU A 83 -12.75 0.40 5.70
N VAL A 84 -14.04 0.54 6.02
CA VAL A 84 -14.87 -0.60 6.43
C VAL A 84 -15.03 -1.58 5.27
N ALA A 85 -15.31 -1.10 4.05
CA ALA A 85 -15.39 -1.95 2.86
C ALA A 85 -14.08 -2.71 2.62
N TYR A 86 -12.94 -2.03 2.80
CA TYR A 86 -11.62 -2.64 2.68
C TYR A 86 -11.41 -3.78 3.69
N LEU A 87 -11.75 -3.57 4.96
CA LEU A 87 -11.66 -4.62 5.99
C LEU A 87 -12.60 -5.80 5.68
N VAL A 88 -13.81 -5.52 5.21
CA VAL A 88 -14.78 -6.56 4.83
C VAL A 88 -14.23 -7.41 3.69
N VAL A 89 -13.64 -6.81 2.66
CA VAL A 89 -13.02 -7.55 1.56
C VAL A 89 -11.80 -8.34 2.04
N LEU A 90 -10.96 -7.77 2.89
CA LEU A 90 -9.80 -8.49 3.45
C LEU A 90 -10.23 -9.74 4.23
N LEU A 91 -11.24 -9.64 5.08
CA LEU A 91 -11.68 -10.75 5.95
C LEU A 91 -12.56 -11.77 5.21
N LEU A 92 -13.46 -11.32 4.33
CA LEU A 92 -14.45 -12.20 3.69
C LEU A 92 -14.00 -12.74 2.33
N VAL A 93 -13.05 -12.09 1.66
CA VAL A 93 -12.58 -12.48 0.33
C VAL A 93 -11.12 -12.90 0.38
N ALA A 94 -10.22 -12.02 0.84
CA ALA A 94 -8.79 -12.29 0.78
C ALA A 94 -8.38 -13.44 1.73
N GLU A 95 -8.93 -13.50 2.95
CA GLU A 95 -8.60 -14.56 3.90
C GLU A 95 -9.04 -15.97 3.44
N PRO A 96 -10.29 -16.20 2.96
CA PRO A 96 -10.68 -17.51 2.41
C PRO A 96 -9.85 -17.92 1.20
N LEU A 97 -9.56 -16.99 0.28
CA LEU A 97 -8.74 -17.27 -0.90
C LEU A 97 -7.31 -17.65 -0.51
N ARG A 98 -6.72 -16.96 0.48
CA ARG A 98 -5.42 -17.32 1.06
C ARG A 98 -5.43 -18.72 1.66
N ASN A 99 -6.49 -19.07 2.40
CA ASN A 99 -6.62 -20.38 3.04
C ASN A 99 -6.81 -21.53 2.04
N MET A 100 -7.30 -21.24 0.82
CA MET A 100 -7.46 -22.24 -0.25
C MET A 100 -6.15 -22.63 -0.95
N GLY A 101 -5.07 -21.85 -0.80
CA GLY A 101 -3.73 -22.18 -1.31
C GLY A 101 -3.57 -22.28 -2.83
N LYS A 102 -4.63 -21.99 -3.61
CA LYS A 102 -4.65 -22.08 -5.09
C LYS A 102 -4.53 -20.73 -5.80
N TYR A 103 -4.71 -19.63 -5.07
CA TYR A 103 -4.74 -18.28 -5.61
C TYR A 103 -3.82 -17.38 -4.81
N THR A 104 -3.02 -16.60 -5.51
CA THR A 104 -2.34 -15.40 -4.97
C THR A 104 -3.11 -14.20 -5.54
N LEU A 105 -3.73 -13.41 -4.67
CA LEU A 105 -4.26 -12.09 -5.06
C LEU A 105 -3.11 -11.10 -5.23
#